data_AF-A0A6A8FL14-F1
#
_entry.id   AF-A0A6A8FL14-F1
#
_cell.length_a   1.000
_cell.length_b   1.000
_cell.length_c   1.000
_cell.angle_alpha   90.00
_cell.angle_beta   90.00
_cell.angle_gamma   90.00
#
_symmetry.space_group_name_H-M   'P 1'
#
loop_
_entity.id
_entity.type
_entity.pdbx_description
1 polymer ?
#
loop_
_entity_poly.entity_id
_entity_poly.type
_entity_poly.pdbx_seq_one_letter_code
_entity_poly.pdbx_strand_id
1 'polypeptide(L)'
;MIIRTAKKSDKEEVLKFCSNTFEWGDYIDQVWDIWSADQHGKLYVVDHNEGSKNNNNFPVAISHGIVCPGKRQIWLEGIRVHPDHRRKRIATALIAKMLQFGMRQGAIEASAVVATDNIGSRLMLENNGFSVISRWVYYASTHKTVGSSRIRHTNARVASLADLNDIYNYLTDSPIYKLSGKRYFKAWRWYFLNRRTLRHFIKKRNLIVTGYPSPNGIALINKRGYWHRRNVIQIV
;
A
#
# COMPACT_ATOMS: atom_id res chain seq x y z
N MET A 1 8.92 -14.88 23.15
CA MET A 1 8.66 -13.98 22.00
C MET A 1 8.11 -12.67 22.53
N ILE A 2 8.75 -11.54 22.26
CA ILE A 2 8.30 -10.22 22.72
C ILE A 2 8.09 -9.32 21.49
N ILE A 3 6.88 -8.75 21.34
CA ILE A 3 6.58 -7.78 20.28
C ILE A 3 6.71 -6.36 20.83
N ARG A 4 7.57 -5.55 20.22
CA ARG A 4 7.83 -4.17 20.63
C ARG A 4 7.98 -3.24 19.44
N THR A 5 7.94 -1.93 19.69
CA THR A 5 8.32 -0.94 18.67
C THR A 5 9.81 -1.07 18.37
N ALA A 6 10.16 -0.92 17.08
CA ALA A 6 11.53 -0.94 16.61
C ALA A 6 12.34 0.22 17.18
N LYS A 7 13.60 -0.03 17.46
CA LYS A 7 14.64 0.93 17.82
C LYS A 7 15.59 1.09 16.65
N LYS A 8 16.32 2.22 16.59
CA LYS A 8 17.32 2.46 15.53
C LYS A 8 18.38 1.35 15.46
N SER A 9 18.76 0.78 16.61
CA SER A 9 19.73 -0.32 16.72
C SER A 9 19.26 -1.63 16.10
N ASP A 10 17.96 -1.83 15.89
CA ASP A 10 17.43 -3.06 15.29
C ASP A 10 17.67 -3.14 13.78
N LYS A 11 17.98 -2.00 13.13
CA LYS A 11 17.99 -1.86 11.67
C LYS A 11 18.92 -2.87 11.01
N GLU A 12 20.17 -2.92 11.44
CA GLU A 12 21.18 -3.75 10.81
C GLU A 12 20.77 -5.23 10.83
N GLU A 13 20.30 -5.70 11.98
CA GLU A 13 19.89 -7.08 12.17
C GLU A 13 18.64 -7.45 11.37
N VAL A 14 17.66 -6.54 11.29
CA VAL A 14 16.50 -6.75 10.44
C VAL A 14 16.89 -6.82 8.96
N LEU A 15 17.77 -5.93 8.50
CA LEU A 15 18.20 -5.93 7.10
C LEU A 15 18.95 -7.21 6.72
N LYS A 16 19.71 -7.81 7.63
CA LYS A 16 20.41 -9.08 7.40
C LYS A 16 19.47 -10.22 7.02
N PHE A 17 18.34 -10.38 7.70
CA PHE A 17 17.40 -11.46 7.37
C PHE A 17 16.36 -11.07 6.31
N CYS A 18 16.18 -9.77 6.03
CA CYS A 18 15.32 -9.31 4.95
C CYS A 18 15.98 -9.42 3.57
N SER A 19 17.31 -9.28 3.47
CA SER A 19 18.05 -9.29 2.19
C SER A 19 17.80 -10.53 1.33
N ASN A 20 17.46 -11.66 1.94
CA ASN A 20 17.19 -12.93 1.26
C ASN A 20 15.69 -13.17 0.99
N THR A 21 14.85 -12.12 1.01
CA THR A 21 13.39 -12.29 0.82
C THR A 21 13.01 -12.48 -0.64
N PHE A 22 13.62 -11.72 -1.57
CA PHE A 22 13.40 -11.83 -3.01
C PHE A 22 14.74 -11.90 -3.75
N GLU A 23 14.73 -12.35 -5.00
CA GLU A 23 15.94 -12.44 -5.84
C GLU A 23 16.65 -11.08 -6.00
N TRP A 24 15.89 -9.99 -5.99
CA TRP A 24 16.40 -8.62 -6.07
C TRP A 24 16.71 -8.00 -4.70
N GLY A 25 16.59 -8.76 -3.61
CA GLY A 25 16.72 -8.29 -2.23
C GLY A 25 15.39 -8.05 -1.53
N ASP A 26 15.26 -6.91 -0.85
CA ASP A 26 14.00 -6.42 -0.28
C ASP A 26 13.99 -4.89 -0.28
N TYR A 27 12.85 -4.28 -0.02
CA TYR A 27 12.70 -2.81 0.01
C TYR A 27 12.79 -2.22 1.43
N ILE A 28 13.01 -3.07 2.45
CA ILE A 28 12.98 -2.68 3.87
C ILE A 28 14.04 -1.62 4.19
N ASP A 29 15.22 -1.71 3.58
CA ASP A 29 16.30 -0.73 3.68
C ASP A 29 15.85 0.68 3.26
N GLN A 30 15.06 0.77 2.20
CA GLN A 30 14.57 2.02 1.63
C GLN A 30 13.47 2.64 2.51
N VAL A 31 12.64 1.83 3.19
CA VAL A 31 11.49 2.32 3.99
C VAL A 31 11.77 2.44 5.48
N TRP A 32 12.83 1.83 6.01
CA TRP A 32 13.05 1.72 7.45
C TRP A 32 12.95 3.07 8.17
N ASP A 33 13.72 4.05 7.71
CA ASP A 33 13.78 5.36 8.37
C ASP A 33 12.45 6.12 8.21
N ILE A 34 11.77 5.94 7.08
CA ILE A 34 10.45 6.52 6.80
C ILE A 34 9.41 5.94 7.77
N TRP A 35 9.36 4.62 7.91
CA TRP A 35 8.42 3.92 8.79
C TRP A 35 8.70 4.18 10.27
N SER A 36 9.98 4.28 10.65
CA SER A 36 10.38 4.61 12.01
C SER A 36 9.96 6.02 12.42
N ALA A 37 9.95 6.96 11.47
CA ALA A 37 9.56 8.36 11.69
C ALA A 37 8.06 8.64 11.47
N ASP A 38 7.27 7.66 10.99
CA ASP A 38 5.86 7.88 10.62
C ASP A 38 4.99 8.07 11.87
N GLN A 39 4.46 9.28 12.06
CA GLN A 39 3.61 9.63 13.20
C GLN A 39 2.25 8.91 13.20
N HIS A 40 1.81 8.41 12.05
CA HIS A 40 0.57 7.64 11.91
C HIS A 40 0.81 6.13 11.88
N GLY A 41 2.08 5.72 11.89
CA GLY A 41 2.53 4.34 11.78
C GLY A 41 3.15 3.79 13.06
N LYS A 42 3.30 2.47 13.08
CA LYS A 42 4.12 1.75 14.06
C LYS A 42 4.93 0.68 13.34
N LEU A 43 6.24 0.82 13.44
CA LEU A 43 7.22 -0.20 13.07
C LEU A 43 7.41 -1.14 14.26
N TYR A 44 7.01 -2.40 14.10
CA TYR A 44 7.13 -3.43 15.12
C TYR A 44 8.25 -4.40 14.76
N VAL A 45 8.98 -4.85 15.78
CA VAL A 45 9.88 -6.00 15.72
C VAL A 45 9.46 -7.06 16.73
N VAL A 46 9.91 -8.28 16.50
CA VAL A 46 9.74 -9.39 17.43
C VAL A 46 11.10 -9.86 17.88
N ASP A 47 11.38 -9.76 19.18
CA ASP A 47 12.57 -10.37 19.75
C ASP A 47 12.31 -11.84 20.05
N HIS A 48 13.31 -12.66 19.72
CA HIS A 48 13.37 -14.03 20.19
C HIS A 48 14.19 -14.09 21.48
N ASN A 49 13.53 -14.44 22.58
CA ASN A 49 14.22 -14.78 23.81
C ASN A 49 14.48 -16.29 23.75
N GLU A 50 15.64 -16.68 23.28
CA GLU A 50 16.16 -18.01 23.62
C GLU A 50 16.79 -17.89 25.00
N GLY A 51 16.49 -18.81 25.91
CA GLY A 51 16.99 -18.83 27.30
C GLY A 51 18.50 -19.04 27.43
N SER A 52 19.28 -18.53 26.49
CA SER A 52 20.72 -18.51 26.48
C SER A 52 21.22 -17.50 27.51
N LYS A 53 22.19 -17.93 28.31
CA LYS A 53 22.88 -17.12 29.34
C LYS A 53 23.59 -15.88 28.77
N ASN A 54 23.62 -15.73 27.45
CA ASN A 54 24.09 -14.54 26.76
C ASN A 54 22.89 -13.67 26.35
N ASN A 55 22.76 -12.51 26.98
CA ASN A 55 21.71 -11.48 26.83
C ASN A 55 21.52 -10.87 25.41
N ASN A 56 21.89 -11.56 24.33
CA ASN A 56 21.72 -11.06 22.97
C ASN A 56 20.31 -11.35 22.44
N ASN A 57 19.34 -10.56 22.88
CA ASN A 57 18.06 -10.46 22.20
C ASN A 57 18.27 -9.78 20.84
N PHE A 58 17.91 -10.47 19.75
CA PHE A 58 17.90 -9.91 18.41
C PHE A 58 16.50 -10.00 17.78
N PRO A 59 16.14 -9.05 16.91
CA PRO A 59 14.86 -9.09 16.20
C PRO A 59 14.86 -10.24 15.18
N VAL A 60 13.81 -11.06 15.21
CA VAL A 60 13.59 -12.18 14.27
C VAL A 60 12.41 -11.93 13.33
N ALA A 61 11.74 -10.79 13.45
CA ALA A 61 10.67 -10.39 12.55
C ALA A 61 10.44 -8.88 12.59
N ILE A 62 9.85 -8.35 11.52
CA ILE A 62 9.45 -6.95 11.34
C ILE A 62 8.04 -6.87 10.76
N SER A 63 7.30 -5.82 11.09
CA SER A 63 6.11 -5.38 10.35
C SER A 63 5.87 -3.89 10.52
N HIS A 64 5.11 -3.29 9.60
CA HIS A 64 4.67 -1.91 9.70
C HIS A 64 3.15 -1.83 9.54
N GLY A 65 2.49 -1.17 10.49
CA GLY A 65 1.06 -0.87 10.43
C GLY A 65 0.84 0.63 10.49
N ILE A 66 0.03 1.18 9.58
CA ILE A 66 -0.25 2.62 9.51
C ILE A 66 -1.73 2.91 9.36
N VAL A 67 -2.23 3.89 10.12
CA VAL A 67 -3.60 4.36 10.02
C VAL A 67 -3.72 5.31 8.83
N CYS A 68 -4.56 4.95 7.86
CA CYS A 68 -4.79 5.74 6.66
C CYS A 68 -5.51 7.06 6.96
N PRO A 69 -5.40 8.08 6.07
CA PRO A 69 -6.17 9.32 6.19
C PRO A 69 -7.66 9.06 6.37
N GLY A 70 -8.27 9.79 7.32
CA GLY A 70 -9.67 9.57 7.71
C GLY A 70 -9.88 8.47 8.75
N LYS A 71 -8.80 7.83 9.23
CA LYS A 71 -8.76 6.88 10.35
C LYS A 71 -9.58 5.59 10.19
N ARG A 72 -10.38 5.44 9.14
CA ARG A 72 -11.24 4.27 8.90
C ARG A 72 -10.45 2.97 8.71
N GLN A 73 -9.30 3.04 8.07
CA GLN A 73 -8.53 1.88 7.63
C GLN A 73 -7.13 1.88 8.24
N ILE A 74 -6.66 0.71 8.68
CA ILE A 74 -5.24 0.45 8.88
C ILE A 74 -4.67 -0.30 7.68
N TRP A 75 -3.52 0.13 7.18
CA TRP A 75 -2.75 -0.56 6.17
C TRP A 75 -1.62 -1.36 6.80
N LEU A 76 -1.53 -2.65 6.47
CA LEU A 76 -0.51 -3.56 6.95
C LEU A 76 0.49 -3.83 5.84
N GLU A 77 1.77 -3.67 6.13
CA GLU A 77 2.86 -3.85 5.17
C GLU A 77 4.14 -4.36 5.84
N GLY A 78 5.11 -4.82 5.03
CA GLY A 78 6.44 -5.15 5.51
C GLY A 78 6.56 -6.35 6.47
N ILE A 79 5.58 -7.26 6.52
CA ILE A 79 5.69 -8.45 7.37
C ILE A 79 6.83 -9.34 6.85
N ARG A 80 7.86 -9.55 7.67
CA ARG A 80 8.97 -10.48 7.43
C ARG A 80 9.27 -11.26 8.68
N VAL A 81 9.60 -12.53 8.52
CA VAL A 81 10.02 -13.43 9.61
C VAL A 81 11.29 -14.14 9.16
N HIS A 82 12.30 -14.10 10.03
CA HIS A 82 13.56 -14.82 9.86
C HIS A 82 13.28 -16.28 9.50
N PRO A 83 13.94 -16.86 8.47
CA PRO A 83 13.67 -18.22 8.00
C PRO A 83 13.56 -19.28 9.11
N ASP A 84 14.54 -19.30 10.02
CA ASP A 84 14.62 -20.25 11.15
C ASP A 84 13.56 -20.04 12.25
N HIS A 85 12.81 -18.94 12.16
CA HIS A 85 11.73 -18.60 13.09
C HIS A 85 10.34 -18.65 12.42
N ARG A 86 10.25 -19.11 11.16
CA ARG A 86 8.98 -19.33 10.48
C ARG A 86 8.20 -20.48 11.10
N ARG A 87 6.91 -20.58 10.76
CA ARG A 87 5.95 -21.58 11.28
C ARG A 87 5.71 -21.56 12.79
N LYS A 88 6.26 -20.57 13.52
CA LYS A 88 6.06 -20.33 14.96
C LYS A 88 4.94 -19.28 15.24
N ARG A 89 4.00 -19.09 14.31
CA ARG A 89 2.89 -18.09 14.39
C ARG A 89 3.32 -16.62 14.61
N ILE A 90 4.58 -16.27 14.37
CA ILE A 90 5.11 -14.90 14.55
C ILE A 90 4.36 -13.86 13.69
N ALA A 91 4.14 -14.18 12.41
CA ALA A 91 3.42 -13.27 11.50
C ALA A 91 1.96 -13.03 11.92
N THR A 92 1.26 -14.08 12.38
CA THR A 92 -0.08 -13.97 12.98
C THR A 92 -0.08 -13.03 14.19
N ALA A 93 0.92 -13.15 15.07
CA ALA A 93 1.02 -12.29 16.24
C ALA A 93 1.32 -10.82 15.87
N LEU A 94 2.12 -10.58 14.83
CA LEU A 94 2.35 -9.24 14.27
C LEU A 94 1.09 -8.65 13.65
N ILE A 95 0.32 -9.43 12.88
CA ILE A 95 -0.98 -9.01 12.33
C ILE A 95 -1.90 -8.60 13.47
N ALA A 96 -2.08 -9.45 14.49
CA ALA A 96 -2.90 -9.14 15.65
C ALA A 96 -2.45 -7.83 16.35
N LYS A 97 -1.13 -7.61 16.50
CA LYS A 97 -0.60 -6.38 17.10
C LYS A 97 -0.94 -5.13 16.27
N MET A 98 -0.81 -5.21 14.94
CA MET A 98 -1.18 -4.12 14.04
C MET A 98 -2.68 -3.86 14.07
N LEU A 99 -3.52 -4.89 14.03
CA LEU A 99 -4.98 -4.76 14.14
C LEU A 99 -5.38 -4.05 15.44
N GLN A 100 -4.82 -4.46 16.58
CA GLN A 100 -5.05 -3.79 17.86
C GLN A 100 -4.63 -2.33 17.84
N PHE A 101 -3.50 -2.01 17.20
CA PHE A 101 -3.08 -0.61 17.02
C PHE A 101 -4.10 0.17 16.19
N GLY A 102 -4.54 -0.37 15.06
CA GLY A 102 -5.57 0.26 14.21
C GLY A 102 -6.87 0.49 14.96
N MET A 103 -7.37 -0.52 15.67
CA MET A 103 -8.61 -0.42 16.47
C MET A 103 -8.51 0.69 17.51
N ARG A 104 -7.39 0.78 18.26
CA ARG A 104 -7.17 1.88 19.22
C ARG A 104 -7.14 3.26 18.58
N GLN A 105 -6.83 3.36 17.28
CA GLN A 105 -6.82 4.61 16.53
C GLN A 105 -8.14 4.89 15.80
N GLY A 106 -9.15 4.03 15.96
CA GLY A 106 -10.48 4.16 15.35
C GLY A 106 -10.62 3.52 13.97
N ALA A 107 -9.66 2.70 13.54
CA ALA A 107 -9.81 1.92 12.33
C ALA A 107 -10.83 0.79 12.53
N ILE A 108 -11.69 0.63 11.53
CA ILE A 108 -12.73 -0.40 11.47
C ILE A 108 -12.49 -1.39 10.32
N GLU A 109 -11.49 -1.12 9.50
CA GLU A 109 -11.04 -2.00 8.42
C GLU A 109 -9.52 -2.13 8.44
N ALA A 110 -9.03 -3.31 8.04
CA ALA A 110 -7.62 -3.56 7.80
C ALA A 110 -7.42 -3.97 6.33
N SER A 111 -6.31 -3.57 5.73
CA SER A 111 -5.99 -3.95 4.35
C SER A 111 -4.50 -4.14 4.17
N ALA A 112 -4.16 -5.01 3.23
CA ALA A 112 -2.80 -5.28 2.78
C ALA A 112 -2.84 -5.56 1.27
N VAL A 113 -1.68 -5.52 0.64
CA VAL A 113 -1.50 -5.98 -0.74
C VAL A 113 -0.51 -7.14 -0.75
N VAL A 114 -0.80 -8.13 -1.57
CA VAL A 114 0.02 -9.32 -1.76
C VAL A 114 0.07 -9.66 -3.23
N ALA A 115 1.25 -10.05 -3.72
CA ALA A 115 1.39 -10.54 -5.09
C ALA A 115 0.60 -11.85 -5.26
N THR A 116 0.02 -12.07 -6.44
CA THR A 116 -0.91 -13.18 -6.67
C THR A 116 -0.25 -14.56 -6.57
N ASP A 117 1.05 -14.61 -6.86
CA ASP A 117 1.95 -15.75 -6.82
C ASP A 117 2.61 -15.98 -5.45
N ASN A 118 2.50 -15.02 -4.50
CA ASN A 118 3.02 -15.18 -3.14
C ASN A 118 2.03 -15.97 -2.27
N ILE A 119 1.99 -17.29 -2.51
CA ILE A 119 1.08 -18.24 -1.85
C ILE A 119 1.22 -18.17 -0.33
N GLY A 120 2.46 -18.10 0.19
CA GLY A 120 2.71 -18.05 1.64
C GLY A 120 2.07 -16.84 2.32
N SER A 121 2.24 -15.65 1.75
CA SER A 121 1.66 -14.41 2.31
C SER A 121 0.14 -14.37 2.14
N ARG A 122 -0.38 -14.91 1.02
CA ARG A 122 -1.82 -15.04 0.79
C ARG A 122 -2.48 -15.92 1.85
N LEU A 123 -2.00 -17.14 2.02
CA LEU A 123 -2.53 -18.08 3.01
C LEU A 123 -2.38 -17.53 4.44
N MET A 124 -1.28 -16.84 4.73
CA MET A 124 -1.10 -16.15 6.01
C MET A 124 -2.21 -15.12 6.26
N LEU A 125 -2.52 -14.25 5.30
CA LEU A 125 -3.57 -13.23 5.43
C LEU A 125 -4.97 -13.87 5.52
N GLU A 126 -5.26 -14.86 4.67
CA GLU A 126 -6.54 -15.61 4.67
C GLU A 126 -6.77 -16.29 6.03
N ASN A 127 -5.75 -16.94 6.60
CA ASN A 127 -5.81 -17.55 7.93
C ASN A 127 -5.98 -16.52 9.08
N ASN A 128 -5.77 -15.24 8.81
CA ASN A 128 -6.01 -14.14 9.75
C ASN A 128 -7.30 -13.36 9.41
N GLY A 129 -8.21 -13.95 8.61
CA GLY A 129 -9.54 -13.40 8.33
C GLY A 129 -9.60 -12.35 7.22
N PHE A 130 -8.52 -12.17 6.45
CA PHE A 130 -8.54 -11.28 5.29
C PHE A 130 -9.14 -11.99 4.07
N SER A 131 -9.87 -11.23 3.25
CA SER A 131 -10.43 -11.69 1.99
C SER A 131 -9.98 -10.80 0.83
N VAL A 132 -9.95 -11.37 -0.38
CA VAL A 132 -9.60 -10.62 -1.60
C VAL A 132 -10.79 -9.76 -2.02
N ILE A 133 -10.61 -8.45 -2.00
CA ILE A 133 -11.66 -7.47 -2.40
C ILE A 133 -11.43 -6.85 -3.77
N SER A 134 -10.20 -6.94 -4.30
CA SER A 134 -9.82 -6.35 -5.59
C SER A 134 -8.51 -6.96 -6.08
N ARG A 135 -8.32 -7.02 -7.40
CA ARG A 135 -7.06 -7.38 -8.05
C ARG A 135 -6.60 -6.23 -8.94
N TRP A 136 -5.29 -6.00 -8.97
CA TRP A 136 -4.69 -4.87 -9.64
C TRP A 136 -3.52 -5.32 -10.50
N VAL A 137 -3.35 -4.69 -11.65
CA VAL A 137 -2.24 -4.95 -12.57
C VAL A 137 -1.45 -3.67 -12.75
N TYR A 138 -0.13 -3.79 -12.65
CA TYR A 138 0.78 -2.71 -12.99
C TYR A 138 1.20 -2.83 -14.45
N TYR A 139 1.02 -1.76 -15.20
CA TYR A 139 1.58 -1.61 -16.54
C TYR A 139 2.75 -0.64 -16.48
N ALA A 140 3.89 -1.06 -17.01
CA ALA A 140 5.02 -0.19 -17.25
C ALA A 140 5.19 -0.03 -18.77
N SER A 141 5.18 1.21 -19.25
CA SER A 141 5.54 1.52 -20.63
C SER A 141 6.95 2.10 -20.65
N THR A 142 7.84 1.47 -21.40
CA THR A 142 9.22 1.94 -21.64
C THR A 142 9.35 2.74 -22.93
N HIS A 143 8.24 2.94 -23.66
CA HIS A 143 8.25 3.67 -24.92
C HIS A 143 8.66 5.14 -24.69
N LYS A 144 9.90 5.47 -25.06
CA LYS A 144 10.25 6.83 -25.49
C LYS A 144 9.49 7.05 -26.79
N THR A 145 8.46 7.89 -26.76
CA THR A 145 7.68 8.38 -27.93
C THR A 145 8.07 7.73 -29.25
N VAL A 146 7.39 6.64 -29.61
CA VAL A 146 7.50 6.08 -30.96
C VAL A 146 7.10 7.20 -31.92
N GLY A 147 8.00 7.56 -32.83
CA GLY A 147 7.94 8.79 -33.63
C GLY A 147 6.55 9.06 -34.19
N SER A 148 6.07 10.29 -33.95
CA SER A 148 4.98 11.01 -34.65
C SER A 148 3.81 10.19 -35.22
N SER A 149 3.46 9.04 -34.65
CA SER A 149 2.30 8.26 -35.06
C SER A 149 1.07 9.01 -34.55
N ARG A 150 0.53 9.85 -35.45
CA ARG A 150 -0.70 10.68 -35.32
C ARG A 150 -1.29 10.67 -33.91
N ILE A 151 -0.82 11.58 -33.06
CA ILE A 151 -1.48 11.89 -31.79
C ILE A 151 -2.93 12.22 -32.14
N ARG A 152 -3.86 11.29 -31.88
CA ARG A 152 -5.28 11.58 -32.05
C ARG A 152 -5.65 12.58 -30.97
N HIS A 153 -6.10 13.76 -31.38
CA HIS A 153 -6.66 14.72 -30.44
C HIS A 153 -7.82 14.07 -29.70
N THR A 154 -7.74 14.08 -28.37
CA THR A 154 -8.81 13.60 -27.50
C THR A 154 -9.48 14.80 -26.85
N ASN A 155 -10.70 14.61 -26.35
CA ASN A 155 -11.37 15.58 -25.49
C ASN A 155 -10.92 15.48 -24.01
N ALA A 156 -9.79 14.82 -23.74
CA ALA A 156 -9.26 14.68 -22.39
C ALA A 156 -8.85 16.04 -21.85
N ARG A 157 -9.31 16.38 -20.64
CA ARG A 157 -8.94 17.62 -19.96
C ARG A 157 -8.77 17.39 -18.47
N VAL A 158 -8.07 18.31 -17.83
CA VAL A 158 -8.04 18.37 -16.36
C VAL A 158 -9.47 18.66 -15.88
N ALA A 159 -9.96 17.86 -14.94
CA ALA A 159 -11.26 18.05 -14.35
C ALA A 159 -11.30 19.31 -13.48
N SER A 160 -12.46 19.95 -13.47
CA SER A 160 -12.85 21.09 -12.66
C SER A 160 -13.83 20.66 -11.56
N LEU A 161 -14.17 21.56 -10.63
CA LEU A 161 -15.15 21.24 -9.60
C LEU A 161 -16.57 21.03 -10.14
N ALA A 162 -16.88 21.61 -11.31
CA ALA A 162 -18.17 21.39 -11.98
C ALA A 162 -18.36 19.91 -12.37
N ASP A 163 -17.27 19.22 -12.69
CA ASP A 163 -17.30 17.81 -13.13
C ASP A 163 -17.51 16.81 -11.97
N LEU A 164 -17.45 17.25 -10.71
CA LEU A 164 -17.39 16.34 -9.55
C LEU A 164 -18.62 15.43 -9.45
N ASN A 165 -19.82 15.93 -9.79
CA ASN A 165 -21.04 15.13 -9.77
C ASN A 165 -20.99 14.06 -10.85
N ASP A 166 -20.73 14.46 -12.08
CA ASP A 166 -20.76 13.56 -13.23
C ASP A 166 -19.68 12.50 -13.13
N ILE A 167 -18.48 12.86 -12.67
CA ILE A 167 -17.39 11.90 -12.40
C ILE A 167 -17.80 10.90 -11.32
N TYR A 168 -18.44 11.37 -10.24
CA TYR A 168 -18.83 10.48 -9.14
C TYR A 168 -19.96 9.52 -9.56
N ASN A 169 -20.90 9.99 -10.37
CA ASN A 169 -21.97 9.17 -10.94
C ASN A 169 -21.39 8.13 -11.90
N TYR A 170 -20.55 8.57 -12.85
CA TYR A 170 -19.82 7.68 -13.77
C TYR A 170 -19.06 6.57 -13.03
N LEU A 171 -18.32 6.92 -11.97
CA LEU A 171 -17.61 5.92 -11.17
C LEU A 171 -18.57 4.97 -10.46
N THR A 172 -19.66 5.48 -9.89
CA THR A 172 -20.62 4.64 -9.17
C THR A 172 -21.25 3.57 -10.09
N ASP A 173 -21.42 3.90 -11.36
CA ASP A 173 -21.95 3.00 -12.37
C ASP A 173 -20.87 2.08 -12.97
N SER A 174 -19.60 2.51 -12.96
CA SER A 174 -18.46 1.77 -13.51
C SER A 174 -18.23 0.38 -12.86
N PRO A 175 -18.24 -0.71 -13.65
CA PRO A 175 -17.84 -2.03 -13.18
C PRO A 175 -16.40 -2.07 -12.69
N ILE A 176 -15.48 -1.34 -13.34
CA ILE A 176 -14.06 -1.29 -12.98
C ILE A 176 -13.89 -0.64 -11.61
N TYR A 177 -14.62 0.44 -11.33
CA TYR A 177 -14.60 1.07 -10.02
C TYR A 177 -15.09 0.12 -8.91
N LYS A 178 -16.12 -0.69 -9.18
CA LYS A 178 -16.60 -1.73 -8.25
C LYS A 178 -15.55 -2.81 -8.03
N LEU A 179 -14.95 -3.35 -9.11
CA LEU A 179 -13.88 -4.36 -9.07
C LEU A 179 -12.59 -3.87 -8.40
N SER A 180 -12.32 -2.57 -8.46
CA SER A 180 -11.21 -1.93 -7.75
C SER A 180 -11.43 -1.88 -6.23
N GLY A 181 -12.59 -2.32 -5.73
CA GLY A 181 -13.00 -2.16 -4.34
C GLY A 181 -13.18 -0.68 -3.97
N LYS A 182 -13.53 0.18 -4.94
CA LYS A 182 -13.70 1.63 -4.78
C LYS A 182 -12.44 2.33 -4.24
N ARG A 183 -11.26 1.87 -4.67
CA ARG A 183 -9.96 2.34 -4.15
C ARG A 183 -9.11 2.98 -5.23
N TYR A 184 -8.12 3.76 -4.79
CA TYR A 184 -7.05 4.25 -5.62
C TYR A 184 -5.69 3.95 -5.00
N PHE A 185 -4.69 3.84 -5.87
CA PHE A 185 -3.32 3.56 -5.52
C PHE A 185 -2.55 4.85 -5.23
N LYS A 186 -1.81 4.86 -4.12
CA LYS A 186 -0.77 5.87 -3.87
C LYS A 186 0.31 5.28 -2.99
N ALA A 187 1.54 5.23 -3.51
CA ALA A 187 2.72 4.79 -2.76
C ALA A 187 2.53 3.43 -2.05
N TRP A 188 2.14 2.39 -2.82
CA TRP A 188 1.93 1.01 -2.32
C TRP A 188 0.77 0.80 -1.38
N ARG A 189 -0.09 1.81 -1.22
CA ARG A 189 -1.28 1.74 -0.37
C ARG A 189 -2.52 2.02 -1.18
N TRP A 190 -3.58 1.29 -0.87
CA TRP A 190 -4.88 1.43 -1.53
C TRP A 190 -5.88 2.12 -0.61
N TYR A 191 -6.19 3.36 -0.96
CA TYR A 191 -7.06 4.25 -0.21
C TYR A 191 -8.43 4.35 -0.85
N PHE A 192 -9.45 4.71 -0.07
CA PHE A 192 -10.78 4.96 -0.61
C PHE A 192 -10.81 6.10 -1.63
N LEU A 193 -11.32 5.80 -2.82
CA LEU A 193 -11.62 6.79 -3.84
C LEU A 193 -13.08 7.22 -3.70
N ASN A 194 -13.36 8.09 -2.74
CA ASN A 194 -14.70 8.64 -2.52
C ASN A 194 -14.80 10.08 -3.05
N ARG A 195 -16.00 10.67 -2.95
CA ARG A 195 -16.27 12.05 -3.38
C ARG A 195 -15.35 13.09 -2.74
N ARG A 196 -14.92 12.92 -1.49
CA ARG A 196 -13.95 13.80 -0.82
C ARG A 196 -12.57 13.68 -1.46
N THR A 197 -12.12 12.45 -1.73
CA THR A 197 -10.85 12.17 -2.41
C THR A 197 -10.86 12.73 -3.84
N LEU A 198 -11.94 12.55 -4.60
CA LEU A 198 -12.08 13.11 -5.96
C LEU A 198 -11.97 14.64 -5.96
N ARG A 199 -12.69 15.31 -5.05
CA ARG A 199 -12.58 16.77 -4.87
C ARG A 199 -11.14 17.20 -4.59
N HIS A 200 -10.39 16.43 -3.79
CA HIS A 200 -8.98 16.72 -3.52
C HIS A 200 -8.12 16.61 -4.79
N PHE A 201 -8.30 15.54 -5.59
CA PHE A 201 -7.59 15.38 -6.85
C PHE A 201 -7.90 16.50 -7.86
N ILE A 202 -9.17 16.90 -7.97
CA ILE A 202 -9.61 18.03 -8.81
C ILE A 202 -8.93 19.34 -8.37
N LYS A 203 -9.00 19.67 -7.07
CA LYS A 203 -8.35 20.89 -6.53
C LYS A 203 -6.83 20.89 -6.76
N LYS A 204 -6.20 19.72 -6.80
CA LYS A 204 -4.76 19.57 -7.08
C LYS A 204 -4.44 19.46 -8.57
N ARG A 205 -5.43 19.58 -9.47
CA ARG A 205 -5.27 19.43 -10.93
C ARG A 205 -4.60 18.11 -11.31
N ASN A 206 -5.00 17.04 -10.62
CA ASN A 206 -4.44 15.69 -10.70
C ASN A 206 -5.50 14.66 -11.14
N LEU A 207 -6.61 15.11 -11.73
CA LEU A 207 -7.63 14.25 -12.31
C LEU A 207 -7.86 14.69 -13.75
N ILE A 208 -7.76 13.74 -14.68
CA ILE A 208 -8.16 13.89 -16.08
C ILE A 208 -9.51 13.23 -16.25
N VAL A 209 -10.38 13.86 -17.03
CA VAL A 209 -11.68 13.33 -17.45
C VAL A 209 -11.77 13.35 -18.97
N THR A 210 -12.41 12.34 -19.53
CA THR A 210 -12.79 12.24 -20.96
C THR A 210 -14.30 12.10 -21.09
N GLY A 211 -14.85 12.50 -22.24
CA GLY A 211 -16.29 12.53 -22.44
C GLY A 211 -16.91 13.75 -21.76
N TYR A 212 -17.46 14.66 -22.56
CA TYR A 212 -18.25 15.79 -22.10
C TYR A 212 -19.48 15.90 -23.01
N PRO A 213 -20.69 16.16 -22.48
CA PRO A 213 -21.02 16.46 -21.07
C PRO A 213 -21.02 15.23 -20.14
N SER A 214 -21.05 14.02 -20.68
CA SER A 214 -21.08 12.78 -19.90
C SER A 214 -19.69 12.13 -19.85
N PRO A 215 -19.06 12.01 -18.66
CA PRO A 215 -17.78 11.33 -18.54
C PRO A 215 -17.85 9.89 -19.02
N ASN A 216 -16.85 9.48 -19.80
CA ASN A 216 -16.67 8.10 -20.26
C ASN A 216 -15.31 7.51 -19.88
N GLY A 217 -14.52 8.24 -19.08
CA GLY A 217 -13.22 7.82 -18.61
C GLY A 217 -12.60 8.83 -17.66
N ILE A 218 -11.82 8.33 -16.71
CA ILE A 218 -11.02 9.16 -15.82
C ILE A 218 -9.61 8.60 -15.63
N ALA A 219 -8.68 9.49 -15.32
CA ALA A 219 -7.35 9.10 -14.88
C ALA A 219 -6.87 9.96 -13.71
N LEU A 220 -6.27 9.33 -12.71
CA LEU A 220 -5.62 9.99 -11.59
C LEU A 220 -4.12 10.13 -11.86
N ILE A 221 -3.61 11.35 -11.70
CA ILE A 221 -2.19 11.67 -11.89
C ILE A 221 -1.51 11.75 -10.54
N ASN A 222 -0.45 10.97 -10.34
CA ASN A 222 0.46 11.15 -9.23
C ASN A 222 1.75 11.84 -9.68
N LYS A 223 1.73 13.18 -9.68
CA LYS A 223 2.87 14.03 -10.11
C LYS A 223 4.11 13.90 -9.23
N ARG A 224 3.94 13.55 -7.95
CA ARG A 224 5.06 13.38 -7.02
C ARG A 224 5.71 12.00 -7.13
N GLY A 225 5.06 11.06 -7.83
CA GLY A 225 5.59 9.71 -8.00
C GLY A 225 5.64 8.90 -6.71
N TYR A 226 6.50 7.89 -6.70
CA TYR A 226 6.92 7.13 -5.52
C TYR A 226 8.33 6.58 -5.75
N TRP A 227 9.19 6.64 -4.72
CA TRP A 227 10.64 6.40 -4.84
C TRP A 227 11.26 7.17 -6.02
N HIS A 228 11.91 6.45 -6.94
CA HIS A 228 12.49 6.91 -8.19
C HIS A 228 11.46 7.01 -9.34
N ARG A 229 10.23 6.48 -9.19
CA ARG A 229 9.21 6.50 -10.24
C ARG A 229 8.42 7.80 -10.20
N ARG A 230 8.82 8.76 -11.03
CA ARG A 230 8.10 10.01 -11.28
C ARG A 230 7.20 9.80 -12.49
N ASN A 231 5.96 10.31 -12.46
CA ASN A 231 4.92 10.14 -13.50
C ASN A 231 4.15 8.81 -13.47
N VAL A 232 3.40 8.56 -12.38
CA VAL A 232 2.44 7.46 -12.32
C VAL A 232 1.05 7.96 -12.74
N ILE A 233 0.44 7.27 -13.69
CA ILE A 233 -0.96 7.43 -14.08
C ILE A 233 -1.75 6.20 -13.63
N GLN A 234 -2.93 6.42 -13.06
CA GLN A 234 -3.87 5.37 -12.71
C GLN A 234 -5.16 5.58 -13.48
N ILE A 235 -5.59 4.55 -14.19
CA ILE A 235 -6.91 4.50 -14.85
C ILE A 235 -7.86 3.79 -13.88
N VAL A 236 -9.05 4.36 -13.70
CA VAL A 236 -10.07 3.90 -12.75
C VAL A 236 -11.41 3.73 -13.44
#